data_AF-A0A3D5ASD7-F1
#
_entry.id   AF-A0A3D5ASD7-F1
#
_cell.length_a   1.000
_cell.length_b   1.000
_cell.length_c   1.000
_cell.angle_alpha   90.00
_cell.angle_beta   90.00
_cell.angle_gamma   90.00
#
_symmetry.space_group_name_H-M   'P 1'
#
loop_
_entity.id
_entity.type
_entity.pdbx_description
1 polymer ?
#
loop_
_entity_poly.entity_id
_entity_poly.type
_entity_poly.pdbx_seq_one_letter_code
_entity_poly.pdbx_strand_id
1 'polypeptide(L)' 'MRTFEVNGGTATVRIVDGHVSLVSSAPWEGYTITSRQPGPDRLVLEFFKPGEHYTVVDAMWWQNRPYAEVNNVA' A
#
# COMPACT_ATOMS: atom_id res chain seq x y z
N MET A 1 6.10 -9.89 7.02
CA MET A 1 5.41 -8.59 7.04
C MET A 1 6.34 -7.57 6.43
N ARG A 2 5.81 -6.55 5.75
CA ARG A 2 6.59 -5.45 5.19
C ARG A 2 5.94 -4.13 5.56
N THR A 3 6.74 -3.21 6.08
CA THR A 3 6.30 -1.84 6.38
C THR A 3 6.81 -0.92 5.29
N PHE A 4 5.95 -0.01 4.85
CA PHE A 4 6.22 1.03 3.87
C PHE A 4 6.11 2.37 4.59
N GLU A 5 7.13 3.20 4.43
CA GLU A 5 7.14 4.59 4.83
C GLU A 5 7.23 5.42 3.55
N VAL A 6 6.18 6.20 3.28
CA VAL A 6 5.99 6.97 2.05
C VAL A 6 5.61 8.41 2.39
N ASN A 7 5.64 9.29 1.39
CA ASN A 7 5.36 10.72 1.58
C ASN A 7 4.02 10.98 2.30
N GLY A 8 3.00 10.15 2.05
CA GLY A 8 1.68 10.32 2.65
C GLY A 8 1.41 9.52 3.94
N GLY A 9 2.34 8.69 4.43
CA GLY A 9 2.03 7.81 5.54
C GLY A 9 2.97 6.64 5.78
N THR A 10 2.60 5.83 6.76
CA THR A 10 3.09 4.46 6.92
C THR A 10 1.98 3.44 6.73
N ALA A 11 2.34 2.28 6.19
CA ALA A 11 1.48 1.11 6.16
C ALA A 11 2.27 -0.16 6.40
N THR A 12 1.70 -1.09 7.16
CA THR A 12 2.23 -2.45 7.32
C THR A 12 1.33 -3.43 6.60
N VAL A 13 1.92 -4.22 5.71
CA VAL A 13 1.23 -5.23 4.90
C VAL A 13 1.78 -6.62 5.25
N ARG A 14 0.87 -7.59 5.37
CA ARG A 14 1.22 -9.01 5.47
C ARG A 14 1.00 -9.66 4.10
N ILE A 15 2.07 -10.23 3.56
CA ILE A 15 2.09 -11.00 2.31
C ILE A 15 2.61 -12.39 2.65
N VAL A 16 1.79 -13.42 2.51
CA VAL A 16 2.14 -14.81 2.86
C VAL A 16 1.21 -15.79 2.13
N ASP A 17 1.78 -16.87 1.60
CA ASP A 17 1.05 -18.02 1.04
C ASP A 17 -0.10 -17.65 0.09
N GLY A 18 0.15 -16.76 -0.87
CA GLY A 18 -0.87 -16.33 -1.83
C GLY A 18 -1.88 -15.31 -1.30
N HIS A 19 -1.72 -14.84 -0.07
CA HIS A 19 -2.62 -13.89 0.58
C HIS A 19 -1.92 -12.59 0.96
N VAL A 20 -2.58 -11.47 0.69
CA VAL A 20 -2.13 -10.12 1.02
C VAL A 20 -3.19 -9.41 1.84
N SER A 21 -2.78 -8.77 2.93
CA SER A 21 -3.70 -8.06 3.83
C SER A 21 -3.03 -6.85 4.47
N LEU A 22 -3.82 -5.78 4.65
CA LEU A 22 -3.41 -4.62 5.43
C LEU A 22 -3.40 -5.00 6.92
N VAL A 23 -2.27 -4.80 7.59
CA VAL A 23 -2.14 -4.96 9.04
C VAL A 23 -2.46 -3.65 9.74
N SER A 24 -1.87 -2.56 9.26
CA SER A 24 -2.11 -1.22 9.79
C SER A 24 -1.77 -0.15 8.75
N SER A 25 -2.39 1.02 8.91
CA SER A 25 -2.06 2.24 8.18
C SER A 25 -2.14 3.44 9.09
N ALA A 26 -1.24 4.40 8.88
CA ALA A 26 -1.23 5.68 9.57
C ALA A 26 -0.87 6.76 8.52
N PRO A 27 -1.86 7.49 7.97
CA PRO A 27 -1.58 8.61 7.08
C PRO A 27 -1.00 9.79 7.84
N TRP A 28 -0.18 10.61 7.17
CA TRP A 28 0.34 11.87 7.74
C TRP A 28 -0.75 12.93 7.78
N GLU A 29 -0.50 14.02 8.52
CA GLU A 29 -1.44 15.13 8.60
C GLU A 29 -1.80 15.67 7.21
N GLY A 30 -3.10 15.79 6.94
CA GLY A 30 -3.63 16.25 5.66
C GLY A 30 -3.69 15.18 4.56
N TYR A 31 -3.12 14.00 4.77
CA TYR A 31 -3.28 12.87 3.86
C TYR A 31 -4.48 12.00 4.25
N THR A 32 -5.13 11.46 3.24
CA THR A 32 -6.12 10.38 3.35
C THR A 32 -5.52 9.11 2.77
N ILE A 33 -5.88 7.96 3.32
CA ILE A 33 -5.56 6.66 2.75
C ILE A 33 -6.82 5.96 2.26
N THR A 34 -6.75 5.40 1.06
CA THR A 34 -7.75 4.44 0.56
C THR A 34 -7.08 3.09 0.37
N SER A 35 -7.79 2.01 0.71
CA SER A 35 -7.34 0.64 0.43
C SER A 35 -8.28 -0.02 -0.58
N ARG A 36 -7.71 -0.70 -1.55
CA ARG A 36 -8.42 -1.51 -2.53
C ARG A 36 -7.82 -2.90 -2.54
N GLN A 37 -8.68 -3.92 -2.50
CA GLN A 37 -8.28 -5.32 -2.51
C GLN A 37 -8.90 -6.01 -3.74
N PRO A 38 -8.28 -5.90 -4.94
CA PRO A 38 -8.83 -6.51 -6.15
C PRO A 38 -8.96 -8.04 -6.08
N GLY A 39 -8.16 -8.69 -5.22
CA GLY A 39 -8.16 -10.13 -4.99
C GLY A 39 -7.45 -10.48 -3.69
N PRO A 40 -7.54 -11.74 -3.23
CA PRO A 40 -6.88 -12.17 -1.99
C PRO A 40 -5.35 -12.04 -2.07
N ASP A 41 -4.78 -12.05 -3.27
CA ASP A 41 -3.35 -11.99 -3.56
C ASP A 41 -2.83 -10.57 -3.83
N ARG A 42 -3.66 -9.53 -3.81
CA ARG A 42 -3.26 -8.14 -4.13
C ARG A 42 -3.98 -7.09 -3.29
N LEU A 43 -3.19 -6.17 -2.74
CA LEU A 43 -3.62 -4.99 -1.99
C LEU A 43 -2.99 -3.75 -2.61
N VAL A 44 -3.82 -2.76 -2.92
CA VAL A 44 -3.39 -1.43 -3.37
C VAL A 44 -3.76 -0.42 -2.30
N LEU A 45 -2.78 0.36 -1.84
CA LEU A 45 -2.97 1.47 -0.91
C LEU A 45 -2.67 2.77 -1.62
N GLU A 46 -3.58 3.73 -1.53
CA GLU A 46 -3.44 5.05 -2.15
C GLU A 46 -3.42 6.10 -1.03
N PHE A 47 -2.28 6.76 -0.85
CA PHE A 47 -2.15 7.94 0.01
C PHE A 47 -2.32 9.18 -0.84
N PHE A 48 -3.27 10.04 -0.47
CA PHE A 48 -3.65 11.20 -1.27
C PHE A 48 -3.86 12.42 -0.37
N LYS A 49 -3.38 13.57 -0.84
CA LYS A 49 -3.68 14.89 -0.28
C LYS A 49 -4.10 15.81 -1.44
N PRO A 50 -5.27 16.47 -1.37
CA PRO A 50 -5.73 17.34 -2.45
C PRO A 50 -4.70 18.41 -2.82
N GLY A 51 -4.39 18.53 -4.12
CA GLY A 51 -3.42 19.50 -4.62
C GLY A 51 -1.95 19.09 -4.48
N GLU A 52 -1.67 17.87 -3.99
CA GLU A 52 -0.34 17.31 -3.87
C GLU A 52 -0.21 15.93 -4.57
N HIS A 53 0.99 15.39 -4.56
CA HIS A 53 1.30 14.05 -5.07
C HIS A 53 0.53 12.97 -4.31
N TYR A 54 0.11 11.92 -5.04
CA TYR A 54 -0.42 10.71 -4.43
C TYR A 54 0.61 9.58 -4.54
N THR A 55 0.78 8.85 -3.44
CA THR A 55 1.67 7.69 -3.39
C THR A 55 0.84 6.41 -3.38
N VAL A 56 1.17 5.49 -4.26
CA VAL A 56 0.52 4.18 -4.36
C VAL A 56 1.48 3.10 -3.89
N VAL A 57 1.04 2.27 -2.95
CA VAL A 57 1.71 1.02 -2.58
C VAL A 57 0.91 -0.14 -3.17
N ASP A 58 1.48 -0.83 -4.16
CA ASP A 58 0.89 -2.02 -4.77
C ASP A 58 1.62 -3.26 -4.26
N ALA A 59 0.99 -3.99 -3.36
CA ALA A 59 1.53 -5.18 -2.73
C ALA A 59 0.78 -6.42 -3.22
N MET A 60 1.52 -7.43 -3.70
CA MET A 60 0.93 -8.65 -4.24
C MET A 60 1.76 -9.90 -3.95
N TRP A 61 1.11 -11.05 -3.96
CA TRP A 61 1.78 -12.32 -4.14
C TRP A 61 1.97 -12.56 -5.64
N TRP A 62 3.22 -12.52 -6.11
CA TRP A 62 3.52 -12.58 -7.54
C TRP A 62 4.68 -13.55 -7.80
N GLN A 63 4.54 -14.44 -8.78
CA GLN A 63 5.56 -15.44 -9.13
C GLN A 63 6.05 -16.27 -7.93
N ASN A 64 5.12 -16.77 -7.12
CA ASN A 64 5.40 -17.56 -5.91
C ASN A 64 6.29 -16.86 -4.86
N ARG A 65 6.23 -15.53 -4.79
CA ARG A 65 6.93 -14.75 -3.77
C ARG A 65 6.17 -13.46 -3.41
N PRO A 66 6.45 -12.88 -2.24
CA PRO A 66 6.02 -11.51 -1.94
C PRO A 66 6.62 -10.51 -2.92
N TYR A 67 5.79 -9.62 -3.45
CA TYR A 67 6.18 -8.48 -4.27
C TYR A 67 5.48 -7.22 -3.77
N ALA A 68 6.17 -6.08 -3.86
CA ALA A 68 5.53 -4.81 -3.66
C ALA A 68 6.28 -3.70 -4.39
N GLU A 69 5.53 -2.73 -4.88
CA GLU A 69 6.03 -1.57 -5.60
C GLU A 69 5.44 -0.30 -5.02
N VAL A 70 6.25 0.75 -4.94
CA VAL A 70 5.82 2.07 -4.48
C VAL A 70 5.96 3.05 -5.64
N ASN A 71 4.84 3.63 -6.05
CA ASN A 71 4.77 4.58 -7.13
C ASN A 71 4.37 5.96 -6.60
N ASN A 72 5.13 6.99 -6.98
CA ASN A 72 4.72 8.37 -6.77
C ASN A 72 4.10 8.87 -8.06
N VAL A 73 2.87 9.35 -7.97
CA VAL A 73 2.16 9.90 -9.12
C VAL A 73 2.01 11.41 -8.89
N ALA A 74 2.43 12.17 -9.89
CA ALA A 74 2.40 13.63 -9.92
C ALA A 74 1.22 14.16 -10.72
#